data_AF-A0A3D8M2T7-F1
#
_entry.id   AF-A0A3D8M2T7-F1
#
_cell.length_a   1.000
_cell.length_b   1.000
_cell.length_c   1.000
_cell.angle_alpha   90.00
_cell.angle_beta   90.00
_cell.angle_gamma   90.00
#
_symmetry.space_group_name_H-M   'P 1'
#
loop_
_entity.id
_entity.type
_entity.pdbx_description
1 polymer ?
#
loop_
_entity_poly.entity_id
_entity_poly.type
_entity_poly.pdbx_seq_one_letter_code
_entity_poly.pdbx_strand_id
1 'polypeptide(L)'
;MKAFINISLSIIAICALIFLYVTWVNEKAVLSYEGEIAPNEIVANKTAVNTIQLPTSSNENELRIEKLKNQAKKRHQEIINLTGANSGKNQLKYEDDWCVATEDLTEEDQAYALEQSKEWKLSRAKVSLSDIDSKSDLPDSAEVYLSPYKHMDKETLIRLGKQDDMMALTAIIQSPGYDVFNEGTKLYAAQKLVTLGDTSTGLETLVINEIVQVKLAKNLNKGNAIKHLKSALALIEFGMMRNDSTSLEVFLDSAIDYKARLNGVNPALLTDNDFDDIKNMAKDIYDEINKNRIDNGLPSFEEINNTKIGKIYNSKKLFWFYSKYPSLMKSSIFPEHWKNSYLKKSPCVNRRIAMYNFRNAELPEIKKEIANIEQGMN
;
A
#
# COMPACT_ATOMS: atom_id res chain seq x y z
N MET A 1 15.81 28.68 31.41
CA MET A 1 14.63 27.86 31.07
C MET A 1 13.66 28.55 30.09
N LYS A 2 13.37 29.86 30.21
CA LYS A 2 12.51 30.58 29.24
C LYS A 2 13.11 30.73 27.82
N ALA A 3 14.43 30.76 27.67
CA ALA A 3 15.07 30.90 26.35
C ALA A 3 15.03 29.63 25.47
N PHE A 4 14.95 28.44 26.06
CA PHE A 4 14.89 27.18 25.31
C PHE A 4 13.50 26.90 24.71
N ILE A 5 12.44 27.45 25.31
CA ILE A 5 11.06 27.26 24.87
C ILE A 5 10.77 28.07 23.59
N ASN A 6 11.36 29.27 23.45
CA ASN A 6 11.13 30.12 22.27
C ASN A 6 11.82 29.62 20.99
N ILE A 7 12.93 28.89 21.11
CA ILE A 7 13.64 28.30 19.96
C ILE A 7 12.84 27.14 19.38
N SER A 8 12.18 26.33 20.22
CA SER A 8 11.34 25.20 19.80
C SER A 8 10.10 25.65 19.00
N LEU A 9 9.41 26.70 19.43
CA LEU A 9 8.23 27.22 18.73
C LEU A 9 8.56 27.80 17.35
N SER A 10 9.73 28.43 17.21
CA SER A 10 10.16 29.03 15.95
C SER A 10 10.49 27.97 14.89
N ILE A 11 11.10 26.85 15.29
CA ILE A 11 11.42 25.74 14.39
C ILE A 11 10.15 25.03 13.90
N ILE A 12 9.18 24.84 14.79
CA ILE A 12 7.89 24.21 14.44
C ILE A 12 7.12 25.06 13.43
N ALA A 13 7.10 26.39 13.60
CA ALA A 13 6.46 27.31 12.66
C ALA A 13 7.12 27.29 11.27
N ILE A 14 8.45 27.23 11.21
CA ILE A 14 9.19 27.14 9.94
C ILE A 14 8.91 25.80 9.24
N CYS A 15 8.90 24.68 9.96
CA CYS A 15 8.57 23.38 9.39
C CYS A 15 7.13 23.32 8.86
N ALA A 16 6.17 23.93 9.57
CA ALA A 16 4.78 24.02 9.10
C ALA A 16 4.65 24.86 7.83
N LEU A 17 5.37 25.99 7.72
CA LEU A 17 5.38 26.83 6.53
C LEU A 17 6.04 26.13 5.32
N ILE A 18 7.12 25.39 5.54
CA ILE A 18 7.77 24.58 4.48
C ILE A 18 6.80 23.50 3.99
N PHE A 19 6.11 22.82 4.91
CA PHE A 19 5.12 21.79 4.56
C PHE A 19 3.93 22.35 3.77
N LEU A 20 3.40 23.52 4.18
CA LEU A 20 2.34 24.23 3.45
C LEU A 20 2.80 24.70 2.06
N TYR A 21 4.05 25.14 1.93
CA TYR A 21 4.60 25.54 0.64
C TYR A 21 4.76 24.34 -0.32
N VAL A 22 5.28 23.20 0.15
CA VAL A 22 5.45 21.98 -0.66
C VAL A 22 4.10 21.43 -1.12
N THR A 23 3.07 21.46 -0.27
CA THR A 23 1.72 21.00 -0.62
C THR A 23 1.05 21.93 -1.63
N TRP A 24 1.18 23.24 -1.48
CA TRP A 24 0.64 24.23 -2.43
C TRP A 24 1.29 24.15 -3.83
N VAL A 25 2.61 23.93 -3.90
CA VAL A 25 3.32 23.76 -5.19
C VAL A 25 2.88 22.49 -5.92
N ASN A 26 2.62 21.40 -5.19
CA ASN A 26 2.13 20.16 -5.78
C ASN A 26 0.69 20.28 -6.32
N GLU A 27 -0.17 21.06 -5.69
CA GLU A 27 -1.56 21.27 -6.12
C GLU A 27 -1.64 22.02 -7.47
N LYS A 28 -0.74 22.99 -7.69
CA LYS A 28 -0.65 23.70 -8.98
C LYS A 28 -0.09 22.85 -10.13
N ALA A 29 0.70 21.82 -9.83
CA ALA A 29 1.25 20.93 -10.85
C ALA A 29 0.22 19.93 -11.39
N VAL A 30 -0.86 19.67 -10.65
CA VAL A 30 -1.91 18.70 -11.04
C VAL A 30 -3.02 19.36 -11.86
N LEU A 31 -3.25 20.67 -11.71
CA LEU A 31 -4.33 21.40 -12.39
C LEU A 31 -3.96 21.99 -13.77
N SER A 32 -2.74 21.81 -14.27
CA SER A 32 -2.31 22.36 -15.58
C SER A 32 -2.34 21.34 -16.74
N TYR A 33 -2.93 20.15 -16.55
CA TYR A 33 -2.97 19.10 -17.56
C TYR A 33 -4.41 18.73 -17.97
N GLU A 34 -5.26 19.73 -18.16
CA GLU A 34 -6.43 19.64 -19.04
C GLU A 34 -6.12 20.49 -20.28
N GLY A 35 -5.31 19.93 -21.17
CA GLY A 35 -5.05 20.50 -22.50
C GLY A 35 -6.08 20.00 -23.49
N GLU A 36 -6.98 20.90 -23.88
CA GLU A 36 -7.97 20.76 -24.95
C GLU A 36 -7.37 20.15 -26.23
N ILE A 37 -7.99 19.06 -26.71
CA ILE A 37 -7.77 18.56 -28.07
C ILE A 37 -8.76 19.27 -28.97
N ALA A 38 -8.32 20.32 -29.68
CA ALA A 38 -9.10 20.94 -30.75
C ALA A 38 -8.94 20.15 -32.08
N PRO A 39 -10.01 19.99 -32.88
CA PRO A 39 -9.95 19.28 -34.15
C PRO A 39 -9.35 20.16 -35.27
N ASN A 40 -8.49 19.53 -36.09
CA ASN A 40 -7.84 20.14 -37.26
C ASN A 40 -8.85 20.61 -38.31
N GLU A 41 -8.77 21.88 -38.69
CA GLU A 41 -9.38 22.43 -39.91
C GLU A 41 -8.27 22.71 -40.94
N ILE A 42 -8.44 22.15 -42.14
CA ILE A 42 -7.51 22.27 -43.27
C ILE A 42 -7.82 23.56 -44.01
N VAL A 43 -6.87 24.51 -44.08
CA VAL A 43 -6.90 25.56 -45.09
C VAL A 43 -5.52 25.73 -45.71
N ALA A 44 -5.45 25.51 -47.02
CA ALA A 44 -4.30 25.78 -47.87
C ALA A 44 -4.19 27.28 -48.18
N ASN A 45 -2.95 27.81 -48.17
CA ASN A 45 -2.58 28.87 -49.11
C ASN A 45 -1.07 28.93 -49.37
N LYS A 46 -0.71 28.94 -50.66
CA LYS A 46 0.60 29.35 -51.20
C LYS A 46 0.66 30.89 -51.13
N THR A 47 1.78 31.58 -50.93
CA THR A 47 2.91 31.69 -51.88
C THR A 47 4.04 32.53 -51.23
N ALA A 48 5.28 32.04 -51.41
CA ALA A 48 6.61 32.70 -51.49
C ALA A 48 6.96 33.99 -50.71
N VAL A 49 8.15 34.02 -50.09
CA VAL A 49 9.41 34.61 -50.64
C VAL A 49 10.58 34.20 -49.74
N ASN A 50 11.69 33.77 -50.37
CA ASN A 50 12.94 33.36 -49.76
C ASN A 50 13.60 34.48 -48.94
N THR A 51 13.87 34.19 -47.66
CA THR A 51 15.04 34.75 -46.95
C THR A 51 15.84 33.56 -46.46
N ILE A 52 17.06 33.38 -46.98
CA ILE A 52 18.01 32.39 -46.46
C ILE A 52 18.53 32.95 -45.14
N GLN A 53 17.85 32.63 -44.04
CA GLN A 53 18.45 32.62 -42.71
C GLN A 53 19.20 31.30 -42.56
N LEU A 54 20.49 31.38 -42.18
CA LEU A 54 21.24 30.24 -41.69
C LEU A 54 20.42 29.52 -40.59
N PRO A 55 20.44 28.18 -40.49
CA PRO A 55 19.72 27.47 -39.44
C PRO A 55 20.22 27.93 -38.07
N THR A 56 19.33 28.66 -37.41
CA THR A 56 19.40 29.14 -36.04
C THR A 56 19.53 27.98 -35.06
N SER A 57 20.40 28.11 -34.07
CA SER A 57 20.52 27.19 -32.92
C SER A 57 19.18 26.88 -32.23
N SER A 58 18.17 27.73 -32.41
CA SER A 58 16.77 27.50 -32.00
C SER A 58 16.17 26.20 -32.56
N ASN A 59 16.40 25.88 -33.84
CA ASN A 59 15.81 24.70 -34.50
C ASN A 59 16.39 23.39 -33.97
N GLU A 60 17.67 23.37 -33.60
CA GLU A 60 18.32 22.17 -33.04
C GLU A 60 17.87 21.90 -31.60
N ASN A 61 17.73 22.96 -30.80
CA ASN A 61 17.22 22.87 -29.44
C ASN A 61 15.75 22.42 -29.40
N GLU A 62 14.90 22.95 -30.27
CA GLU A 62 13.50 22.52 -30.41
C GLU A 62 13.41 21.03 -30.78
N LEU A 63 14.22 20.58 -31.74
CA LEU A 63 14.29 19.16 -32.13
C LEU A 63 14.73 18.28 -30.95
N ARG A 64 15.70 18.72 -30.14
CA ARG A 64 16.19 17.98 -28.97
C ARG A 64 15.12 17.90 -27.88
N ILE A 65 14.42 18.99 -27.59
CA ILE A 65 13.31 19.01 -26.63
C ILE A 65 12.20 18.06 -27.09
N GLU A 66 11.83 18.09 -28.37
CA GLU A 66 10.80 17.20 -28.91
C GLU A 66 11.22 15.72 -28.84
N LYS A 67 12.50 15.42 -29.07
CA LYS A 67 13.06 14.07 -28.88
C LYS A 67 12.92 13.61 -27.43
N LEU A 68 13.22 14.48 -26.45
CA LEU A 68 13.09 14.17 -25.02
C LEU A 68 11.63 13.95 -24.60
N LYS A 69 10.70 14.76 -25.09
CA LYS A 69 9.25 14.57 -24.88
C LYS A 69 8.77 13.23 -25.45
N ASN A 70 9.19 12.91 -26.67
CA ASN A 70 8.85 11.63 -27.32
C ASN A 70 9.47 10.44 -26.59
N GLN A 71 10.69 10.57 -26.07
CA GLN A 71 11.32 9.56 -25.22
C GLN A 71 10.50 9.31 -23.96
N ALA A 72 10.07 10.36 -23.25
CA ALA A 72 9.23 10.24 -22.06
C ALA A 72 7.89 9.56 -22.39
N LYS A 73 7.23 9.95 -23.49
CA LYS A 73 5.97 9.36 -23.94
C LYS A 73 6.13 7.88 -24.30
N LYS A 74 7.17 7.53 -25.05
CA LYS A 74 7.47 6.15 -25.43
C LYS A 74 7.72 5.29 -24.19
N ARG A 75 8.54 5.79 -23.26
CA ARG A 75 8.84 5.12 -21.99
C ARG A 75 7.60 4.88 -21.14
N HIS A 76 6.73 5.88 -21.01
CA HIS A 76 5.45 5.77 -20.32
C HIS A 76 4.57 4.66 -20.94
N GLN A 77 4.48 4.60 -22.27
CA GLN A 77 3.73 3.57 -22.97
C GLN A 77 4.32 2.17 -22.79
N GLU A 78 5.66 2.03 -22.83
CA GLU A 78 6.35 0.77 -22.55
C GLU A 78 6.02 0.25 -21.14
N ILE A 79 5.96 1.14 -20.15
CA ILE A 79 5.59 0.81 -18.77
C ILE A 79 4.14 0.34 -18.68
N ILE A 80 3.22 1.05 -19.33
CA ILE A 80 1.80 0.67 -19.38
C ILE A 80 1.62 -0.72 -20.01
N ASN A 81 2.32 -0.99 -21.11
CA ASN A 81 2.21 -2.24 -21.86
C ASN A 81 2.71 -3.47 -21.08
N LEU A 82 3.38 -3.29 -19.93
CA LEU A 82 3.79 -4.41 -19.06
C LEU A 82 2.60 -5.27 -18.59
N THR A 83 1.39 -4.71 -18.54
CA THR A 83 0.17 -5.44 -18.15
C THR A 83 -0.72 -5.82 -19.34
N GLY A 84 -0.26 -5.62 -20.57
CA GLY A 84 -0.96 -6.05 -21.79
C GLY A 84 -1.18 -4.93 -22.80
N ALA A 85 -1.51 -5.31 -24.03
CA ALA A 85 -1.65 -4.38 -25.16
C ALA A 85 -2.82 -3.40 -25.03
N ASN A 86 -3.79 -3.69 -24.16
CA ASN A 86 -4.99 -2.86 -23.93
C ASN A 86 -4.91 -2.03 -22.64
N SER A 87 -3.84 -2.18 -21.86
CA SER A 87 -3.60 -1.35 -20.68
C SER A 87 -3.39 0.12 -21.06
N GLY A 88 -3.79 1.04 -20.18
CA GLY A 88 -3.62 2.48 -20.40
C GLY A 88 -4.52 3.09 -21.48
N LYS A 89 -5.52 2.33 -21.99
CA LYS A 89 -6.43 2.77 -23.05
C LYS A 89 -7.86 3.04 -22.57
N ASN A 90 -8.14 2.86 -21.27
CA ASN A 90 -9.50 2.98 -20.70
C ASN A 90 -10.55 2.16 -21.46
N GLN A 91 -10.20 0.93 -21.82
CA GLN A 91 -11.01 0.05 -22.68
C GLN A 91 -11.24 -1.34 -22.08
N LEU A 92 -10.57 -1.66 -20.98
CA LEU A 92 -10.74 -2.94 -20.31
C LEU A 92 -12.04 -2.94 -19.51
N LYS A 93 -12.71 -4.09 -19.47
CA LYS A 93 -13.85 -4.35 -18.60
C LYS A 93 -13.37 -4.75 -17.20
N TYR A 94 -14.26 -4.68 -16.21
CA TYR A 94 -13.94 -5.10 -14.85
C TYR A 94 -13.42 -6.54 -14.80
N GLU A 95 -13.93 -7.42 -15.67
CA GLU A 95 -13.54 -8.84 -15.75
C GLU A 95 -12.20 -9.10 -16.48
N ASP A 96 -11.63 -8.11 -17.18
CA ASP A 96 -10.35 -8.24 -17.89
C ASP A 96 -9.13 -8.06 -16.97
N ASP A 97 -7.93 -8.45 -17.40
CA ASP A 97 -6.70 -8.31 -16.60
C ASP A 97 -6.20 -6.86 -16.53
N TRP A 98 -6.83 -6.04 -15.69
CA TRP A 98 -6.42 -4.66 -15.40
C TRP A 98 -5.50 -4.56 -14.16
N CYS A 99 -4.74 -3.47 -14.05
CA CYS A 99 -3.84 -3.21 -12.91
C CYS A 99 -4.16 -1.90 -12.18
N VAL A 100 -4.50 -0.85 -12.93
CA VAL A 100 -4.85 0.48 -12.41
C VAL A 100 -6.20 0.87 -12.98
N ALA A 101 -7.24 0.83 -12.15
CA ALA A 101 -8.62 1.06 -12.58
C ALA A 101 -8.77 2.35 -13.43
N THR A 102 -8.20 3.46 -12.97
CA THR A 102 -8.28 4.78 -13.62
C THR A 102 -7.51 4.91 -14.94
N GLU A 103 -6.63 3.97 -15.26
CA GLU A 103 -5.83 3.98 -16.50
C GLU A 103 -6.27 2.87 -17.47
N ASP A 104 -6.90 1.82 -16.96
CA ASP A 104 -7.14 0.60 -17.70
C ASP A 104 -8.61 0.41 -18.05
N LEU A 105 -9.52 0.74 -17.12
CA LEU A 105 -10.94 0.40 -17.20
C LEU A 105 -11.74 1.45 -17.97
N THR A 106 -12.89 1.03 -18.49
CA THR A 106 -13.95 1.98 -18.89
C THR A 106 -14.43 2.77 -17.66
N GLU A 107 -15.06 3.93 -17.87
CA GLU A 107 -15.57 4.76 -16.75
C GLU A 107 -16.59 4.01 -15.88
N GLU A 108 -17.48 3.23 -16.50
CA GLU A 108 -18.47 2.40 -15.80
C GLU A 108 -17.79 1.31 -14.96
N ASP A 109 -16.85 0.57 -15.56
CA ASP A 109 -16.11 -0.48 -14.87
C ASP A 109 -15.19 0.07 -13.77
N GLN A 110 -14.67 1.28 -13.95
CA GLN A 110 -13.91 1.98 -12.92
C GLN A 110 -14.79 2.27 -11.70
N ALA A 111 -16.00 2.81 -11.90
CA ALA A 111 -16.95 3.06 -10.82
C ALA A 111 -17.33 1.77 -10.08
N TYR A 112 -17.61 0.69 -10.84
CA TYR A 112 -17.86 -0.62 -10.27
C TYR A 112 -16.66 -1.17 -9.47
N ALA A 113 -15.44 -1.05 -10.00
CA ALA A 113 -14.22 -1.47 -9.30
C ALA A 113 -14.01 -0.70 -7.99
N LEU A 114 -14.37 0.58 -7.94
CA LEU A 114 -14.28 1.39 -6.72
C LEU A 114 -15.28 0.91 -5.66
N GLU A 115 -16.53 0.64 -6.03
CA GLU A 115 -17.53 0.10 -5.09
C GLU A 115 -17.12 -1.29 -4.59
N GLN A 116 -16.70 -2.18 -5.48
CA GLN A 116 -16.16 -3.48 -5.11
C GLN A 116 -14.93 -3.36 -4.18
N SER A 117 -14.09 -2.34 -4.38
CA SER A 117 -12.98 -2.06 -3.48
C SER A 117 -13.42 -1.63 -2.09
N LYS A 118 -14.48 -0.84 -1.99
CA LYS A 118 -15.08 -0.41 -0.73
C LYS A 118 -15.72 -1.59 0.00
N GLU A 119 -16.57 -2.37 -0.67
CA GLU A 119 -17.19 -3.57 -0.10
C GLU A 119 -16.14 -4.57 0.42
N TRP A 120 -15.09 -4.81 -0.37
CA TRP A 120 -13.99 -5.70 0.00
C TRP A 120 -13.25 -5.26 1.28
N LYS A 121 -13.05 -3.95 1.46
CA LYS A 121 -12.42 -3.38 2.66
C LYS A 121 -13.35 -3.51 3.87
N LEU A 122 -14.64 -3.19 3.70
CA LEU A 122 -15.63 -3.25 4.77
C LEU A 122 -15.87 -4.68 5.25
N SER A 123 -15.93 -5.64 4.34
CA SER A 123 -16.09 -7.07 4.67
C SER A 123 -14.91 -7.65 5.47
N ARG A 124 -13.81 -6.89 5.58
CA ARG A 124 -12.62 -7.23 6.36
C ARG A 124 -12.39 -6.23 7.49
N ALA A 125 -13.35 -5.36 7.80
CA ALA A 125 -13.19 -4.29 8.78
C ALA A 125 -11.89 -3.48 8.64
N LYS A 126 -11.46 -3.30 7.38
CA LYS A 126 -10.26 -2.55 7.01
C LYS A 126 -10.59 -1.06 6.99
N VAL A 127 -10.82 -0.52 8.18
CA VAL A 127 -11.23 0.85 8.43
C VAL A 127 -10.39 1.35 9.60
N SER A 128 -9.86 2.57 9.54
CA SER A 128 -9.03 3.13 10.61
C SER A 128 -9.67 4.35 11.27
N LEU A 129 -9.67 4.40 12.60
CA LEU A 129 -10.06 5.59 13.38
C LEU A 129 -9.18 6.80 13.08
N SER A 130 -7.91 6.59 12.70
CA SER A 130 -7.01 7.67 12.30
C SER A 130 -7.46 8.37 11.02
N ASP A 131 -8.22 7.67 10.18
CA ASP A 131 -8.58 8.15 8.86
C ASP A 131 -9.75 9.14 8.92
N ILE A 132 -10.51 9.17 10.04
CA ILE A 132 -11.63 10.08 10.31
C ILE A 132 -11.18 11.54 10.25
N ASP A 133 -9.95 11.84 10.69
CA ASP A 133 -9.42 13.21 10.73
C ASP A 133 -8.47 13.52 9.54
N SER A 134 -8.33 12.59 8.59
CA SER A 134 -7.40 12.70 7.46
C SER A 134 -8.16 12.88 6.13
N LYS A 135 -7.61 13.67 5.20
CA LYS A 135 -8.05 13.69 3.78
C LYS A 135 -7.61 12.40 3.07
N SER A 136 -8.04 11.26 3.58
CA SER A 136 -7.82 9.93 3.00
C SER A 136 -8.49 9.83 1.63
N ASP A 137 -8.01 8.94 0.76
CA ASP A 137 -8.67 8.61 -0.52
C ASP A 137 -10.06 7.94 -0.32
N LEU A 138 -10.47 7.72 0.94
CA LEU A 138 -11.79 7.27 1.37
C LEU A 138 -12.27 8.06 2.60
N PRO A 139 -12.47 9.39 2.52
CA PRO A 139 -12.90 10.20 3.67
C PRO A 139 -14.21 9.65 4.26
N ASP A 140 -15.09 9.16 3.38
CA ASP A 140 -16.46 8.83 3.76
C ASP A 140 -16.60 7.50 4.51
N SER A 141 -15.70 6.51 4.33
CA SER A 141 -15.92 5.19 4.93
C SER A 141 -15.55 5.14 6.41
N ALA A 142 -14.42 5.73 6.80
CA ALA A 142 -14.00 5.67 8.21
C ALA A 142 -14.93 6.48 9.11
N GLU A 143 -15.34 7.66 8.65
CA GLU A 143 -16.31 8.47 9.35
C GLU A 143 -17.68 7.78 9.42
N VAL A 144 -18.21 7.26 8.30
CA VAL A 144 -19.54 6.61 8.31
C VAL A 144 -19.58 5.34 9.16
N TYR A 145 -18.55 4.48 9.09
CA TYR A 145 -18.63 3.15 9.71
C TYR A 145 -18.04 3.08 11.13
N LEU A 146 -17.05 3.91 11.48
CA LEU A 146 -16.42 3.85 12.81
C LEU A 146 -16.78 5.03 13.73
N SER A 147 -17.25 6.17 13.21
CA SER A 147 -17.63 7.32 14.05
C SER A 147 -18.66 6.96 15.13
N PRO A 148 -19.72 6.15 14.86
CA PRO A 148 -20.66 5.76 15.91
C PRO A 148 -19.99 5.04 17.08
N TYR A 149 -18.98 4.20 16.80
CA TYR A 149 -18.29 3.39 17.80
C TYR A 149 -17.26 4.19 18.61
N LYS A 150 -16.71 5.28 18.05
CA LYS A 150 -15.78 6.19 18.73
C LYS A 150 -16.39 6.81 20.01
N HIS A 151 -17.71 6.97 20.02
CA HIS A 151 -18.45 7.62 21.11
C HIS A 151 -19.17 6.63 22.04
N MET A 152 -19.11 5.33 21.77
CA MET A 152 -19.73 4.32 22.63
C MET A 152 -18.90 4.07 23.89
N ASP A 153 -19.57 3.75 24.99
CA ASP A 153 -18.92 3.30 26.21
C ASP A 153 -18.30 1.90 26.03
N LYS A 154 -17.38 1.57 26.95
CA LYS A 154 -16.61 0.33 26.95
C LYS A 154 -17.50 -0.91 26.98
N GLU A 155 -18.51 -0.91 27.85
CA GLU A 155 -19.41 -2.04 28.05
C GLU A 155 -20.24 -2.31 26.79
N THR A 156 -20.70 -1.25 26.14
CA THR A 156 -21.42 -1.32 24.86
C THR A 156 -20.54 -1.92 23.77
N LEU A 157 -19.30 -1.45 23.59
CA LEU A 157 -18.37 -1.99 22.60
C LEU A 157 -18.07 -3.48 22.85
N ILE A 158 -17.84 -3.88 24.10
CA ILE A 158 -17.62 -5.29 24.45
C ILE A 158 -18.86 -6.13 24.15
N ARG A 159 -20.06 -5.64 24.46
CA ARG A 159 -21.31 -6.34 24.19
C ARG A 159 -21.51 -6.54 22.69
N LEU A 160 -21.31 -5.50 21.88
CA LEU A 160 -21.41 -5.59 20.41
C LEU A 160 -20.34 -6.51 19.83
N GLY A 161 -19.09 -6.42 20.30
CA GLY A 161 -18.04 -7.32 19.84
C GLY A 161 -18.30 -8.80 20.17
N LYS A 162 -18.98 -9.10 21.29
CA LYS A 162 -19.47 -10.45 21.60
C LYS A 162 -20.61 -10.93 20.69
N GLN A 163 -21.29 -10.00 20.02
CA GLN A 163 -22.31 -10.27 18.99
C GLN A 163 -21.68 -10.29 17.58
N ASP A 164 -20.35 -10.45 17.50
CA ASP A 164 -19.58 -10.50 16.26
C ASP A 164 -19.69 -9.21 15.39
N ASP A 165 -19.96 -8.07 16.03
CA ASP A 165 -19.90 -6.76 15.38
C ASP A 165 -18.45 -6.39 15.06
N MET A 166 -18.06 -6.54 13.79
CA MET A 166 -16.69 -6.28 13.33
C MET A 166 -16.24 -4.83 13.56
N MET A 167 -17.15 -3.85 13.49
CA MET A 167 -16.77 -2.44 13.68
C MET A 167 -16.54 -2.13 15.16
N ALA A 168 -17.34 -2.73 16.06
CA ALA A 168 -17.06 -2.66 17.50
C ALA A 168 -15.72 -3.33 17.86
N LEU A 169 -15.43 -4.50 17.29
CA LEU A 169 -14.15 -5.19 17.49
C LEU A 169 -12.97 -4.36 16.98
N THR A 170 -13.08 -3.75 15.80
CA THR A 170 -12.07 -2.84 15.26
C THR A 170 -11.88 -1.62 16.16
N ALA A 171 -12.96 -1.01 16.65
CA ALA A 171 -12.89 0.11 17.57
C ALA A 171 -12.20 -0.26 18.90
N ILE A 172 -12.44 -1.46 19.45
CA ILE A 172 -11.75 -1.97 20.65
C ILE A 172 -10.23 -2.01 20.44
N ILE A 173 -9.78 -2.53 19.30
CA ILE A 173 -8.34 -2.65 18.98
C ILE A 173 -7.71 -1.27 18.82
N GLN A 174 -8.35 -0.40 18.01
CA GLN A 174 -7.82 0.91 17.62
C GLN A 174 -7.99 1.99 18.69
N SER A 175 -8.77 1.74 19.74
CA SER A 175 -8.98 2.70 20.83
C SER A 175 -7.65 3.12 21.47
N PRO A 176 -7.34 4.43 21.49
CA PRO A 176 -6.11 4.94 22.09
C PRO A 176 -6.17 4.80 23.61
N GLY A 177 -5.07 4.33 24.20
CA GLY A 177 -4.91 4.23 25.66
C GLY A 177 -5.19 2.83 26.22
N TYR A 178 -4.29 2.37 27.07
CA TYR A 178 -4.42 1.11 27.84
C TYR A 178 -5.53 1.20 28.90
N ASP A 179 -5.94 2.40 29.28
CA ASP A 179 -6.91 2.65 30.34
C ASP A 179 -8.35 2.29 29.90
N VAL A 180 -8.62 2.30 28.60
CA VAL A 180 -9.94 1.94 28.05
C VAL A 180 -10.06 0.42 27.92
N PHE A 181 -9.16 -0.21 27.18
CA PHE A 181 -9.12 -1.66 26.96
C PHE A 181 -7.76 -2.23 27.30
N ASN A 182 -7.75 -3.26 28.16
CA ASN A 182 -6.54 -4.00 28.47
C ASN A 182 -6.12 -4.89 27.28
N GLU A 183 -4.87 -5.34 27.31
CA GLU A 183 -4.28 -6.16 26.25
C GLU A 183 -5.09 -7.43 25.96
N GLY A 184 -5.57 -8.12 27.00
CA GLY A 184 -6.39 -9.34 26.82
C GLY A 184 -7.68 -9.09 26.05
N THR A 185 -8.32 -7.93 26.25
CA THR A 185 -9.54 -7.54 25.52
C THR A 185 -9.23 -7.22 24.06
N LYS A 186 -8.12 -6.54 23.80
CA LYS A 186 -7.66 -6.24 22.43
C LYS A 186 -7.28 -7.51 21.67
N LEU A 187 -6.58 -8.45 22.32
CA LEU A 187 -6.23 -9.75 21.73
C LEU A 187 -7.47 -10.60 21.45
N TYR A 188 -8.43 -10.65 22.37
CA TYR A 188 -9.71 -11.30 22.13
C TYR A 188 -10.42 -10.71 20.90
N ALA A 189 -10.47 -9.38 20.81
CA ALA A 189 -11.10 -8.72 19.68
C ALA A 189 -10.38 -9.02 18.35
N ALA A 190 -9.05 -9.04 18.36
CA ALA A 190 -8.22 -9.38 17.20
C ALA A 190 -8.44 -10.82 16.73
N GLN A 191 -8.48 -11.80 17.65
CA GLN A 191 -8.79 -13.20 17.35
C GLN A 191 -10.20 -13.36 16.75
N LYS A 192 -11.17 -12.64 17.31
CA LYS A 192 -12.55 -12.63 16.79
C LYS A 192 -12.62 -12.02 15.40
N LEU A 193 -11.98 -10.89 15.14
CA LEU A 193 -11.90 -10.31 13.80
C LEU A 193 -11.31 -11.28 12.77
N VAL A 194 -10.20 -11.94 13.11
CA VAL A 194 -9.57 -12.94 12.24
C VAL A 194 -10.52 -14.10 11.94
N THR A 195 -11.27 -14.56 12.95
CA THR A 195 -12.31 -15.58 12.77
C THR A 195 -13.41 -15.11 11.81
N LEU A 196 -13.85 -13.85 11.93
CA LEU A 196 -14.86 -13.24 11.05
C LEU A 196 -14.33 -12.96 9.64
N GLY A 197 -13.02 -13.05 9.44
CA GLY A 197 -12.39 -13.05 8.12
C GLY A 197 -11.53 -11.82 7.85
N ASP A 198 -11.27 -10.99 8.85
CA ASP A 198 -10.29 -9.92 8.75
C ASP A 198 -8.86 -10.47 8.63
N THR A 199 -8.10 -9.92 7.67
CA THR A 199 -6.68 -10.20 7.43
C THR A 199 -5.81 -8.95 7.58
N SER A 200 -6.41 -7.86 8.08
CA SER A 200 -5.80 -6.56 8.25
C SER A 200 -5.62 -6.26 9.74
N THR A 201 -6.43 -5.38 10.32
CA THR A 201 -6.26 -4.84 11.68
C THR A 201 -6.07 -5.90 12.77
N GLY A 202 -6.95 -6.90 12.82
CA GLY A 202 -6.93 -8.00 13.77
C GLY A 202 -5.70 -8.89 13.55
N LEU A 203 -5.44 -9.33 12.33
CA LEU A 203 -4.27 -10.16 12.04
C LEU A 203 -2.95 -9.42 12.34
N GLU A 204 -2.87 -8.15 11.96
CA GLU A 204 -1.74 -7.27 12.25
C GLU A 204 -1.51 -7.15 13.77
N THR A 205 -2.59 -6.99 14.55
CA THR A 205 -2.52 -6.95 16.02
C THR A 205 -1.96 -8.25 16.60
N LEU A 206 -2.39 -9.42 16.09
CA LEU A 206 -1.85 -10.71 16.54
C LEU A 206 -0.36 -10.85 16.20
N VAL A 207 0.06 -10.41 15.00
CA VAL A 207 1.46 -10.39 14.59
C VAL A 207 2.29 -9.46 15.47
N ILE A 208 1.80 -8.24 15.73
CA ILE A 208 2.46 -7.28 16.64
C ILE A 208 2.64 -7.89 18.02
N ASN A 209 1.62 -8.54 18.57
CA ASN A 209 1.70 -9.20 19.86
C ASN A 209 2.81 -10.26 19.88
N GLU A 210 2.88 -11.14 18.87
CA GLU A 210 3.95 -12.15 18.79
C GLU A 210 5.34 -11.50 18.67
N ILE A 211 5.49 -10.43 17.89
CA ILE A 211 6.75 -9.67 17.79
C ILE A 211 7.14 -9.04 19.14
N VAL A 212 6.18 -8.53 19.92
CA VAL A 212 6.43 -8.07 21.29
C VAL A 212 6.90 -9.24 22.17
N GLN A 213 6.29 -10.42 22.05
CA GLN A 213 6.72 -11.61 22.78
C GLN A 213 8.14 -12.06 22.39
N VAL A 214 8.57 -11.92 21.13
CA VAL A 214 9.97 -12.15 20.72
C VAL A 214 10.93 -11.31 21.56
N LYS A 215 10.64 -10.00 21.69
CA LYS A 215 11.48 -9.07 22.45
C LYS A 215 11.53 -9.44 23.92
N LEU A 216 10.37 -9.72 24.53
CA LEU A 216 10.25 -10.10 25.94
C LEU A 216 10.98 -11.41 26.23
N ALA A 217 10.78 -12.43 25.39
CA ALA A 217 11.45 -13.73 25.47
C ALA A 217 12.97 -13.59 25.44
N LYS A 218 13.50 -12.74 24.54
CA LYS A 218 14.92 -12.49 24.42
C LYS A 218 15.49 -11.73 25.63
N ASN A 219 14.79 -10.70 26.12
CA ASN A 219 15.19 -9.93 27.31
C ASN A 219 15.25 -10.79 28.57
N LEU A 220 14.30 -11.72 28.72
CA LEU A 220 14.19 -12.57 29.89
C LEU A 220 15.01 -13.87 29.77
N ASN A 221 15.80 -14.05 28.70
CA ASN A 221 16.56 -15.27 28.40
C ASN A 221 15.71 -16.57 28.47
N LYS A 222 14.42 -16.49 28.12
CA LYS A 222 13.46 -17.60 28.27
C LYS A 222 13.52 -18.65 27.14
N GLY A 223 14.50 -18.56 26.23
CA GLY A 223 14.74 -19.54 25.16
C GLY A 223 13.64 -19.66 24.08
N ASN A 224 12.53 -18.93 24.19
CA ASN A 224 11.35 -19.07 23.33
C ASN A 224 11.19 -17.96 22.28
N ALA A 225 12.18 -17.09 22.08
CA ALA A 225 12.08 -15.97 21.14
C ALA A 225 11.88 -16.44 19.69
N ILE A 226 12.55 -17.52 19.28
CA ILE A 226 12.37 -18.12 17.94
C ILE A 226 10.97 -18.70 17.76
N LYS A 227 10.39 -19.30 18.82
CA LYS A 227 9.01 -19.80 18.77
C LYS A 227 8.02 -18.69 18.44
N HIS A 228 8.08 -17.56 19.15
CA HIS A 228 7.22 -16.41 18.88
C HIS A 228 7.45 -15.81 17.49
N LEU A 229 8.71 -15.81 17.02
CA LEU A 229 9.02 -15.36 15.66
C LEU A 229 8.37 -16.27 14.60
N LYS A 230 8.42 -17.60 14.81
CA LYS A 230 7.73 -18.57 13.92
C LYS A 230 6.22 -18.39 13.97
N SER A 231 5.63 -18.17 15.16
CA SER A 231 4.20 -17.88 15.29
C SER A 231 3.77 -16.59 14.56
N ALA A 232 4.56 -15.52 14.66
CA ALA A 232 4.33 -14.29 13.89
C ALA A 232 4.36 -14.55 12.38
N LEU A 233 5.36 -15.30 11.89
CA LEU A 233 5.48 -15.64 10.48
C LEU A 233 4.37 -16.58 9.98
N ALA A 234 3.88 -17.48 10.83
CA ALA A 234 2.75 -18.35 10.50
C ALA A 234 1.44 -17.56 10.35
N LEU A 235 1.20 -16.57 11.20
CA LEU A 235 0.08 -15.63 11.06
C LEU A 235 0.18 -14.80 9.77
N ILE A 236 1.40 -14.38 9.40
CA ILE A 236 1.64 -13.67 8.13
C ILE A 236 1.37 -14.58 6.94
N GLU A 237 1.84 -15.83 6.96
CA GLU A 237 1.56 -16.80 5.90
C GLU A 237 0.07 -17.10 5.77
N PHE A 238 -0.65 -17.25 6.88
CA PHE A 238 -2.11 -17.35 6.88
C PHE A 238 -2.76 -16.17 6.15
N GLY A 239 -2.33 -14.93 6.41
CA GLY A 239 -2.80 -13.74 5.69
C GLY A 239 -2.54 -13.83 4.17
N MET A 240 -1.32 -14.23 3.79
CA MET A 240 -0.92 -14.37 2.39
C MET A 240 -1.66 -15.49 1.65
N MET A 241 -1.98 -16.61 2.31
CA MET A 241 -2.87 -17.65 1.79
C MET A 241 -4.25 -17.08 1.41
N ARG A 242 -4.68 -16.03 2.11
CA ARG A 242 -5.93 -15.30 1.86
C ARG A 242 -5.76 -14.08 0.94
N ASN A 243 -4.66 -13.99 0.20
CA ASN A 243 -4.30 -12.87 -0.69
C ASN A 243 -4.21 -11.51 0.01
N ASP A 244 -3.84 -11.46 1.28
CA ASP A 244 -3.58 -10.20 1.99
C ASP A 244 -2.22 -10.23 2.68
N SER A 245 -1.27 -9.47 2.14
CA SER A 245 0.07 -9.32 2.70
C SER A 245 0.21 -8.13 3.66
N THR A 246 -0.90 -7.53 4.12
CA THR A 246 -0.85 -6.33 4.99
C THR A 246 0.01 -6.56 6.24
N SER A 247 -0.16 -7.69 6.94
CA SER A 247 0.58 -8.00 8.17
C SER A 247 2.08 -8.25 7.96
N LEU A 248 2.53 -8.52 6.73
CA LEU A 248 3.96 -8.64 6.40
C LEU A 248 4.71 -7.33 6.66
N GLU A 249 4.04 -6.18 6.55
CA GLU A 249 4.64 -4.86 6.79
C GLU A 249 5.24 -4.76 8.20
N VAL A 250 4.54 -5.27 9.22
CA VAL A 250 5.01 -5.31 10.62
C VAL A 250 6.32 -6.07 10.74
N PHE A 251 6.41 -7.22 10.08
CA PHE A 251 7.64 -8.02 10.09
C PHE A 251 8.76 -7.32 9.33
N LEU A 252 8.51 -6.76 8.14
CA LEU A 252 9.51 -6.03 7.36
C LEU A 252 10.08 -4.85 8.14
N ASP A 253 9.21 -4.09 8.79
CA ASP A 253 9.57 -2.98 9.68
C ASP A 253 10.38 -3.44 10.89
N SER A 254 10.17 -4.65 11.38
CA SER A 254 10.95 -5.20 12.49
C SER A 254 12.27 -5.81 12.04
N ALA A 255 12.31 -6.42 10.85
CA ALA A 255 13.46 -7.12 10.31
C ALA A 255 14.56 -6.15 9.82
N ILE A 256 14.18 -4.98 9.27
CA ILE A 256 15.15 -4.00 8.76
C ILE A 256 16.09 -3.48 9.86
N ASP A 257 15.59 -3.39 11.09
CA ASP A 257 16.36 -3.04 12.28
C ASP A 257 16.12 -4.07 13.39
N TYR A 258 16.38 -5.34 13.07
CA TYR A 258 16.15 -6.45 14.00
C TYR A 258 16.94 -6.30 15.31
N LYS A 259 18.04 -5.55 15.32
CA LYS A 259 18.81 -5.27 16.55
C LYS A 259 17.97 -4.47 17.55
N ALA A 260 17.35 -3.38 17.12
CA ALA A 260 16.52 -2.58 18.01
C ALA A 260 15.10 -3.16 18.15
N ARG A 261 14.50 -3.59 17.04
CA ARG A 261 13.07 -3.95 16.99
C ARG A 261 12.77 -5.39 17.36
N LEU A 262 13.70 -6.31 17.13
CA LEU A 262 13.61 -7.73 17.56
C LEU A 262 14.61 -8.07 18.68
N ASN A 263 15.18 -7.04 19.34
CA ASN A 263 16.14 -7.21 20.43
C ASN A 263 17.34 -8.12 20.06
N GLY A 264 17.79 -8.02 18.80
CA GLY A 264 18.91 -8.80 18.27
C GLY A 264 18.56 -10.19 17.76
N VAL A 265 17.30 -10.63 17.81
CA VAL A 265 16.87 -11.87 17.17
C VAL A 265 16.89 -11.66 15.65
N ASN A 266 17.88 -12.27 14.98
CA ASN A 266 18.07 -12.15 13.54
C ASN A 266 17.19 -13.17 12.78
N PRO A 267 16.17 -12.74 12.02
CA PRO A 267 15.31 -13.69 11.30
C PRO A 267 16.04 -14.41 10.16
N ALA A 268 17.19 -13.89 9.68
CA ALA A 268 17.99 -14.56 8.66
C ALA A 268 18.65 -15.86 9.15
N LEU A 269 18.54 -16.18 10.44
CA LEU A 269 19.01 -17.44 11.03
C LEU A 269 17.96 -18.56 10.99
N LEU A 270 16.73 -18.27 10.53
CA LEU A 270 15.71 -19.30 10.33
C LEU A 270 16.17 -20.27 9.23
N THR A 271 15.97 -21.55 9.47
CA THR A 271 16.33 -22.65 8.56
C THR A 271 15.14 -23.09 7.72
N ASP A 272 15.37 -23.92 6.70
CA ASP A 272 14.27 -24.49 5.89
C ASP A 272 13.29 -25.30 6.76
N ASN A 273 13.79 -26.05 7.75
CA ASN A 273 12.94 -26.75 8.72
C ASN A 273 12.06 -25.78 9.52
N ASP A 274 12.57 -24.58 9.86
CA ASP A 274 11.76 -23.57 10.53
C ASP A 274 10.64 -23.05 9.63
N PHE A 275 10.89 -22.94 8.34
CA PHE A 275 9.87 -22.53 7.36
C PHE A 275 8.85 -23.63 7.07
N ASP A 276 9.25 -24.90 7.09
CA ASP A 276 8.30 -26.02 7.02
C ASP A 276 7.37 -26.02 8.24
N ASP A 277 7.91 -25.77 9.43
CA ASP A 277 7.11 -25.61 10.65
C ASP A 277 6.16 -24.41 10.55
N ILE A 278 6.63 -23.26 10.05
CA ILE A 278 5.82 -22.05 9.84
C ILE A 278 4.65 -22.34 8.91
N LYS A 279 4.91 -23.03 7.79
CA LYS A 279 3.90 -23.43 6.82
C LYS A 279 2.85 -24.36 7.45
N ASN A 280 3.29 -25.36 8.22
CA ASN A 280 2.38 -26.26 8.92
C ASN A 280 1.52 -25.51 9.95
N MET A 281 2.12 -24.61 10.75
CA MET A 281 1.38 -23.76 11.69
C MET A 281 0.37 -22.85 10.98
N ALA A 282 0.73 -22.27 9.84
CA ALA A 282 -0.18 -21.43 9.06
C ALA A 282 -1.38 -22.23 8.53
N LYS A 283 -1.14 -23.47 8.10
CA LYS A 283 -2.19 -24.40 7.70
C LYS A 283 -3.10 -24.79 8.87
N ASP A 284 -2.53 -25.10 10.03
CA ASP A 284 -3.31 -25.45 11.22
C ASP A 284 -4.20 -24.27 11.67
N ILE A 285 -3.65 -23.05 11.67
CA ILE A 285 -4.40 -21.82 11.94
C ILE A 285 -5.56 -21.67 10.95
N TYR A 286 -5.30 -21.87 9.65
CA TYR A 286 -6.31 -21.78 8.62
C TYR A 286 -7.45 -22.78 8.82
N ASP A 287 -7.11 -24.05 9.05
CA ASP A 287 -8.05 -25.16 9.24
C ASP A 287 -8.87 -24.97 10.54
N GLU A 288 -8.24 -24.53 11.64
CA GLU A 288 -8.92 -24.23 12.90
C GLU A 288 -9.92 -23.08 12.78
N ILE A 289 -9.53 -21.98 12.14
CA ILE A 289 -10.43 -20.85 11.93
C ILE A 289 -11.61 -21.26 11.05
N ASN A 290 -11.36 -21.98 9.95
CA ASN A 290 -12.44 -22.46 9.09
C ASN A 290 -13.42 -23.36 9.84
N LYS A 291 -12.91 -24.27 10.68
CA LYS A 291 -13.75 -25.07 11.56
C LYS A 291 -14.61 -24.20 12.47
N ASN A 292 -14.00 -23.22 13.16
CA ASN A 292 -14.72 -22.30 14.04
C ASN A 292 -15.79 -21.50 13.27
N ARG A 293 -15.50 -21.06 12.04
CA ARG A 293 -16.48 -20.38 11.18
C ARG A 293 -17.68 -21.26 10.88
N ILE A 294 -17.44 -22.49 10.42
CA ILE A 294 -18.50 -23.45 10.09
C ILE A 294 -19.34 -23.76 11.33
N ASP A 295 -18.71 -24.00 12.48
CA ASP A 295 -19.39 -24.28 13.75
C ASP A 295 -20.29 -23.13 14.21
N ASN A 296 -20.02 -21.89 13.77
CA ASN A 296 -20.83 -20.70 14.04
C ASN A 296 -21.73 -20.28 12.87
N GLY A 297 -21.92 -21.14 11.86
CA GLY A 297 -22.80 -20.87 10.71
C GLY A 297 -22.26 -19.81 9.73
N LEU A 298 -20.95 -19.54 9.75
CA LEU A 298 -20.28 -18.68 8.78
C LEU A 298 -19.73 -19.52 7.62
N PRO A 299 -19.72 -18.98 6.38
CA PRO A 299 -19.12 -19.67 5.24
C PRO A 299 -17.62 -19.87 5.42
N SER A 300 -17.08 -20.91 4.82
CA SER A 300 -15.62 -21.14 4.87
C SER A 300 -14.88 -20.08 4.05
N PHE A 301 -13.57 -19.95 4.27
CA PHE A 301 -12.76 -19.01 3.51
C PHE A 301 -12.73 -19.33 2.01
N GLU A 302 -12.79 -20.60 1.61
CA GLU A 302 -12.87 -21.03 0.21
C GLU A 302 -14.09 -20.43 -0.50
N GLU A 303 -15.20 -20.27 0.22
CA GLU A 303 -16.46 -19.76 -0.32
C GLU A 303 -16.47 -18.23 -0.49
N ILE A 304 -15.60 -17.50 0.21
CA ILE A 304 -15.63 -16.01 0.24
C ILE A 304 -14.36 -15.31 -0.28
N ASN A 305 -13.23 -16.01 -0.45
CA ASN A 305 -11.93 -15.35 -0.66
C ASN A 305 -11.54 -15.00 -2.11
N ASN A 306 -12.37 -15.25 -3.12
CA ASN A 306 -11.97 -15.01 -4.51
C ASN A 306 -12.53 -13.71 -5.09
N THR A 307 -12.02 -12.57 -4.63
CA THR A 307 -12.34 -11.27 -5.24
C THR A 307 -11.14 -10.73 -6.00
N LYS A 308 -11.38 -10.28 -7.24
CA LYS A 308 -10.39 -9.62 -8.08
C LYS A 308 -9.69 -8.46 -7.38
N ILE A 309 -10.47 -7.69 -6.60
CA ILE A 309 -9.98 -6.62 -5.75
C ILE A 309 -8.88 -7.07 -4.79
N GLY A 310 -9.01 -8.25 -4.16
CA GLY A 310 -7.97 -8.77 -3.25
C GLY A 310 -6.63 -8.94 -3.96
N LYS A 311 -6.62 -9.46 -5.19
CA LYS A 311 -5.39 -9.62 -5.99
C LYS A 311 -4.77 -8.27 -6.37
N ILE A 312 -5.60 -7.29 -6.75
CA ILE A 312 -5.16 -5.92 -7.07
C ILE A 312 -4.58 -5.23 -5.83
N TYR A 313 -5.28 -5.36 -4.70
CA TYR A 313 -4.84 -4.82 -3.42
C TYR A 313 -3.50 -5.43 -2.99
N ASN A 314 -3.37 -6.76 -3.06
CA ASN A 314 -2.11 -7.44 -2.75
C ASN A 314 -0.98 -6.98 -3.67
N SER A 315 -1.25 -6.83 -4.98
CA SER A 315 -0.26 -6.29 -5.93
C SER A 315 0.17 -4.87 -5.57
N LYS A 316 -0.75 -4.02 -5.09
CA LYS A 316 -0.42 -2.68 -4.58
C LYS A 316 0.48 -2.75 -3.34
N LYS A 317 0.19 -3.65 -2.39
CA LYS A 317 1.03 -3.85 -1.19
C LYS A 317 2.42 -4.40 -1.52
N LEU A 318 2.52 -5.41 -2.39
CA LEU A 318 3.81 -5.93 -2.86
C LEU A 318 4.65 -4.86 -3.57
N PHE A 319 4.02 -4.01 -4.40
CA PHE A 319 4.70 -2.84 -4.96
C PHE A 319 5.33 -1.98 -3.85
N TRP A 320 4.56 -1.62 -2.81
CA TRP A 320 5.08 -0.84 -1.70
C TRP A 320 6.23 -1.53 -0.97
N PHE A 321 6.15 -2.84 -0.77
CA PHE A 321 7.24 -3.58 -0.11
C PHE A 321 8.53 -3.60 -0.94
N TYR A 322 8.42 -3.82 -2.25
CA TYR A 322 9.59 -3.77 -3.13
C TYR A 322 10.19 -2.37 -3.27
N SER A 323 9.39 -1.32 -3.14
CA SER A 323 9.86 0.08 -3.17
C SER A 323 10.47 0.52 -1.83
N LYS A 324 9.83 0.18 -0.70
CA LYS A 324 10.24 0.61 0.65
C LYS A 324 11.33 -0.26 1.26
N TYR A 325 11.34 -1.57 0.98
CA TYR A 325 12.28 -2.54 1.54
C TYR A 325 13.03 -3.36 0.48
N PRO A 326 13.66 -2.71 -0.53
CA PRO A 326 14.22 -3.41 -1.69
C PRO A 326 15.28 -4.47 -1.31
N SER A 327 16.09 -4.21 -0.29
CA SER A 327 17.13 -5.14 0.18
C SER A 327 16.55 -6.38 0.86
N LEU A 328 15.56 -6.19 1.76
CA LEU A 328 14.89 -7.31 2.45
C LEU A 328 14.13 -8.20 1.46
N MET A 329 13.38 -7.60 0.54
CA MET A 329 12.59 -8.34 -0.45
C MET A 329 13.45 -9.14 -1.45
N LYS A 330 14.74 -8.84 -1.59
CA LYS A 330 15.71 -9.59 -2.39
C LYS A 330 16.55 -10.57 -1.56
N SER A 331 16.49 -10.49 -0.23
CA SER A 331 17.36 -11.27 0.65
C SER A 331 16.92 -12.74 0.75
N SER A 332 17.73 -13.55 1.44
CA SER A 332 17.43 -14.94 1.77
C SER A 332 16.55 -15.09 3.02
N ILE A 333 16.06 -14.00 3.62
CA ILE A 333 15.20 -14.04 4.81
C ILE A 333 13.84 -14.70 4.55
N PHE A 334 13.43 -14.76 3.28
CA PHE A 334 12.19 -15.40 2.85
C PHE A 334 12.51 -16.71 2.13
N PRO A 335 11.75 -17.78 2.41
CA PRO A 335 11.93 -19.06 1.75
C PRO A 335 11.48 -18.97 0.29
N GLU A 336 11.98 -19.89 -0.53
CA GLU A 336 11.76 -19.85 -1.97
C GLU A 336 10.27 -20.02 -2.34
N HIS A 337 9.51 -20.79 -1.55
CA HIS A 337 8.08 -20.94 -1.78
C HIS A 337 7.29 -19.64 -1.55
N TRP A 338 7.69 -18.78 -0.59
CA TRP A 338 7.10 -17.45 -0.44
C TRP A 338 7.42 -16.58 -1.65
N LYS A 339 8.66 -16.60 -2.13
CA LYS A 339 9.09 -15.82 -3.31
C LYS A 339 8.31 -16.20 -4.56
N ASN A 340 8.04 -17.49 -4.74
CA ASN A 340 7.38 -18.01 -5.94
C ASN A 340 5.85 -17.97 -5.87
N SER A 341 5.26 -18.03 -4.68
CA SER A 341 3.81 -18.02 -4.49
C SER A 341 3.29 -16.64 -4.09
N TYR A 342 3.72 -16.13 -2.94
CA TYR A 342 3.08 -14.98 -2.28
C TYR A 342 3.72 -13.64 -2.64
N LEU A 343 5.04 -13.62 -2.79
CA LEU A 343 5.84 -12.40 -3.02
C LEU A 343 6.22 -12.22 -4.49
N LYS A 344 5.71 -13.07 -5.38
CA LYS A 344 6.02 -13.03 -6.80
C LYS A 344 5.62 -11.68 -7.41
N LYS A 345 6.56 -11.04 -8.12
CA LYS A 345 6.26 -9.83 -8.88
C LYS A 345 5.39 -10.16 -10.09
N SER A 346 4.10 -9.91 -9.97
CA SER A 346 3.18 -9.96 -11.11
C SER A 346 3.50 -8.85 -12.12
N PRO A 347 2.98 -8.95 -13.37
CA PRO A 347 3.04 -7.84 -14.32
C PRO A 347 2.54 -6.51 -13.74
N CYS A 348 1.48 -6.54 -12.92
CA CYS A 348 0.97 -5.35 -12.25
C CYS A 348 1.95 -4.78 -11.21
N VAL A 349 2.61 -5.62 -10.41
CA VAL A 349 3.67 -5.18 -9.48
C VAL A 349 4.82 -4.53 -10.27
N ASN A 350 5.26 -5.14 -11.37
CA ASN A 350 6.33 -4.59 -12.21
C ASN A 350 5.94 -3.26 -12.85
N ARG A 351 4.72 -3.13 -13.40
CA ARG A 351 4.19 -1.85 -13.93
C ARG A 351 4.22 -0.76 -12.86
N ARG A 352 3.76 -1.05 -11.64
CA ARG A 352 3.75 -0.07 -10.53
C ARG A 352 5.16 0.37 -10.12
N ILE A 353 6.11 -0.57 -10.01
CA ILE A 353 7.51 -0.24 -9.71
C ILE A 353 8.11 0.62 -10.82
N ALA A 354 7.93 0.23 -12.09
CA ALA A 354 8.47 0.97 -13.22
C ALA A 354 7.86 2.37 -13.33
N MET A 355 6.54 2.50 -13.12
CA MET A 355 5.85 3.80 -13.10
C MET A 355 6.35 4.70 -11.96
N TYR A 356 6.58 4.13 -10.77
CA TYR A 356 7.13 4.87 -9.64
C TYR A 356 8.54 5.39 -9.94
N ASN A 357 9.42 4.56 -10.50
CA ASN A 357 10.77 4.98 -10.89
C ASN A 357 10.75 6.03 -12.01
N PHE A 358 9.86 5.87 -12.99
CA PHE A 358 9.68 6.84 -14.07
C PHE A 358 9.24 8.20 -13.52
N ARG A 359 8.24 8.24 -12.64
CA ARG A 359 7.72 9.50 -12.08
C ARG A 359 8.72 10.20 -11.14
N ASN A 360 9.49 9.45 -10.37
CA ASN A 360 10.35 10.02 -9.32
C ASN A 360 11.82 10.22 -9.73
N ALA A 361 12.29 9.56 -10.78
CA ALA A 361 13.68 9.63 -11.23
C ALA A 361 13.79 10.01 -12.71
N GLU A 362 13.26 9.17 -13.61
CA GLU A 362 13.49 9.34 -15.06
C GLU A 362 12.83 10.63 -15.61
N LEU A 363 11.58 10.91 -15.24
CA LEU A 363 10.84 12.07 -15.73
C LEU A 363 11.39 13.41 -15.18
N PRO A 364 11.74 13.55 -13.89
CA PRO A 364 12.43 14.73 -13.39
C PRO A 364 13.76 15.03 -14.11
N GLU A 365 14.55 14.00 -14.43
CA GLU A 365 15.80 14.16 -15.19
C GLU A 365 15.55 14.69 -16.60
N ILE A 366 14.55 14.12 -17.30
CA ILE A 366 14.14 14.59 -18.63
C ILE A 366 13.67 16.05 -18.56
N LYS A 367 12.84 16.40 -17.56
CA LYS A 367 12.36 17.78 -17.37
C LYS A 367 13.50 18.75 -17.09
N LYS A 368 14.49 18.34 -16.29
CA LYS A 368 15.69 19.14 -16.01
C LYS A 368 16.52 19.36 -17.27
N GLU A 369 16.68 18.34 -18.11
CA GLU A 369 17.41 18.47 -19.38
C GLU A 369 16.68 19.42 -20.34
N ILE A 370 15.35 19.33 -20.46
CA ILE A 370 14.55 20.28 -21.24
C ILE A 370 14.76 21.72 -20.73
N ALA A 371 14.66 21.94 -19.42
CA ALA A 371 14.85 23.25 -18.82
C ALA A 371 16.26 23.82 -19.06
N ASN A 372 17.30 22.97 -18.99
CA ASN A 372 18.68 23.36 -19.30
C ASN A 372 18.83 23.82 -20.77
N ILE A 373 18.22 23.09 -21.71
CA ILE A 373 18.22 23.45 -23.14
C ILE A 373 17.51 24.79 -23.34
N GLU A 374 16.35 24.99 -22.72
CA GLU A 374 15.57 26.24 -22.78
C GLU A 374 16.34 27.43 -22.20
N GLN A 375 17.17 27.20 -21.18
CA GLN A 375 18.00 28.24 -20.55
C GLN A 375 19.36 28.45 -21.23
N GLY A 376 19.69 27.67 -22.26
CA GLY A 376 21.00 27.71 -22.93
C GLY A 376 22.16 27.25 -22.04
N MET A 377 21.87 26.50 -20.98
CA MET A 377 22.86 25.91 -20.07
C MET A 377 23.23 24.52 -20.60
N ASN A 378 24.31 24.44 -21.37
CA ASN A 378 24.86 23.16 -21.85
C ASN A 378 25.83 22.54 -20.86
#